data_AF-A0A245ZS60-F1
#
_entry.id   AF-A0A245ZS60-F1
#
_cell.length_a   1.000
_cell.length_b   1.000
_cell.length_c   1.000
_cell.angle_alpha   90.00
_cell.angle_beta   90.00
_cell.angle_gamma   90.00
#
_symmetry.space_group_name_H-M   'P 1'
#
loop_
_entity.id
_entity.type
_entity.pdbx_description
1 polymer ?
#
loop_
_entity_poly.entity_id
_entity_poly.type
_entity_poly.pdbx_seq_one_letter_code
_entity_poly.pdbx_strand_id
1 'polypeptide(L)'
;METEEATGRGAKRVGPRRAAARKAAREAGAGEKKRMGRAARVAAGVAAAAAAAGGAAAARGGKVRGPKAGVGPKAAKARAGRAAGKGMGKLVGLRRARMFDNGELRLVLLKLIADEPRHGYELIKSIEELAGGGYAPSPGVIYPTLTMLSESGHVAGDDDGEGRRRFSITGAGSAELVENEERVGKLFTRLSTVGEKHKRTDATPVRRAMINLKVALQDRLGQGETSDETLLQVAALIDEAAQRIERLG
;
A
#
# COMPACT_ATOMS: atom_id res chain seq x y z
N MET A 1 -80.05 -1.20 -30.08
CA MET A 1 -80.92 -0.08 -30.44
C MET A 1 -80.88 0.88 -29.27
N GLU A 2 -79.86 1.76 -29.22
CA GLU A 2 -79.84 3.10 -29.86
C GLU A 2 -80.91 4.00 -29.21
N THR A 3 -80.59 5.10 -28.55
CA THR A 3 -79.91 6.33 -29.03
C THR A 3 -79.49 7.18 -27.80
N GLU A 4 -78.31 7.82 -27.80
CA GLU A 4 -78.07 9.30 -27.92
C GLU A 4 -78.98 10.18 -27.03
N GLU A 5 -78.51 11.18 -26.28
CA GLU A 5 -77.80 12.36 -26.78
C GLU A 5 -77.17 13.19 -25.63
N ALA A 6 -76.34 14.14 -26.04
CA ALA A 6 -75.43 15.03 -25.34
C ALA A 6 -75.94 15.86 -24.15
N THR A 7 -75.01 16.36 -23.32
CA THR A 7 -74.64 17.81 -23.26
C THR A 7 -73.78 18.16 -22.03
N GLY A 8 -72.88 19.13 -22.20
CA GLY A 8 -72.73 20.17 -21.17
C GLY A 8 -71.48 20.19 -20.27
N ARG A 9 -70.49 20.97 -20.70
CA ARG A 9 -69.40 21.64 -19.95
C ARG A 9 -69.56 21.81 -18.43
N GLY A 10 -68.48 21.54 -17.69
CA GLY A 10 -68.27 22.04 -16.32
C GLY A 10 -66.79 22.06 -15.93
N ALA A 11 -66.11 23.17 -16.20
CA ALA A 11 -64.74 23.40 -15.77
C ALA A 11 -64.63 23.43 -14.22
N LYS A 12 -63.72 22.65 -13.63
CA LYS A 12 -63.22 22.91 -12.27
C LYS A 12 -61.69 22.98 -12.23
N ARG A 13 -61.28 24.19 -11.86
CA ARG A 13 -59.94 24.73 -11.63
C ARG A 13 -59.04 23.81 -10.82
N VAL A 14 -57.84 23.55 -11.33
CA VAL A 14 -56.70 23.05 -10.57
C VAL A 14 -56.10 24.23 -9.81
N GLY A 15 -56.31 24.28 -8.49
CA GLY A 15 -55.72 25.28 -7.59
C GLY A 15 -54.33 24.87 -7.09
N PRO A 16 -53.37 25.81 -6.96
CA PRO A 16 -51.96 25.51 -6.73
C PRO A 16 -51.67 25.32 -5.23
N ARG A 17 -51.76 24.09 -4.71
CA ARG A 17 -51.35 23.79 -3.32
C ARG A 17 -50.17 22.82 -3.18
N ARG A 18 -49.51 22.43 -4.27
CA ARG A 18 -48.32 21.55 -4.23
C ARG A 18 -46.98 22.21 -4.51
N ALA A 19 -46.95 23.47 -4.96
CA ALA A 19 -45.70 24.18 -5.24
C ALA A 19 -45.09 24.88 -4.01
N ALA A 20 -45.92 25.34 -3.06
CA ALA A 20 -45.44 26.06 -1.87
C ALA A 20 -44.77 25.14 -0.82
N ALA A 21 -45.21 23.88 -0.71
CA ALA A 21 -44.63 22.92 0.24
C ALA A 21 -43.23 22.39 -0.17
N ARG A 22 -42.87 22.45 -1.46
CA ARG A 22 -41.56 21.99 -1.95
C ARG A 22 -40.46 23.05 -1.86
N LYS A 23 -40.80 24.34 -1.80
CA LYS A 23 -39.82 25.43 -1.67
C LYS A 23 -39.32 25.57 -0.22
N ALA A 24 -40.19 25.38 0.77
CA ALA A 24 -39.82 25.40 2.19
C ALA A 24 -38.88 24.23 2.58
N ALA A 25 -39.05 23.04 2.00
CA ALA A 25 -38.16 21.89 2.24
C ALA A 25 -36.76 22.04 1.59
N ARG A 26 -36.63 22.90 0.57
CA ARG A 26 -35.36 23.10 -0.16
C ARG A 26 -34.48 24.19 0.46
N GLU A 27 -35.08 25.13 1.21
CA GLU A 27 -34.35 26.19 1.91
C GLU A 27 -33.84 25.76 3.30
N ALA A 28 -34.44 24.74 3.93
CA ALA A 28 -33.91 24.12 5.16
C ALA A 28 -32.72 23.16 4.92
N GLY A 29 -32.57 22.59 3.71
CA GLY A 29 -31.54 21.59 3.39
C GLY A 29 -30.21 22.14 2.84
N ALA A 30 -30.09 23.45 2.63
CA ALA A 30 -28.94 24.06 1.97
C ALA A 30 -27.92 24.71 2.92
N GLY A 31 -28.24 24.87 4.21
CA GLY A 31 -27.35 25.47 5.22
C GLY A 31 -26.37 24.50 5.89
N GLU A 32 -26.68 23.20 5.92
CA GLU A 32 -25.94 22.23 6.76
C GLU A 32 -24.77 21.54 6.03
N LYS A 33 -24.68 21.66 4.70
CA LYS A 33 -23.65 20.98 3.90
C LYS A 33 -22.34 21.76 3.71
N LYS A 34 -22.21 22.97 4.28
CA LYS A 34 -21.00 23.82 4.14
C LYS A 34 -20.21 24.03 5.44
N ARG A 35 -20.42 23.21 6.47
CA ARG A 35 -19.64 23.26 7.74
C ARG A 35 -19.20 21.91 8.30
N MET A 36 -19.02 20.89 7.46
CA MET A 36 -18.35 19.65 7.88
C MET A 36 -16.90 19.66 7.44
N GLY A 37 -16.03 20.12 8.34
CA GLY A 37 -14.59 20.05 8.20
C GLY A 37 -14.09 18.61 8.06
N ARG A 38 -12.88 18.47 7.51
CA ARG A 38 -12.19 17.21 7.16
C ARG A 38 -12.15 16.18 8.30
N ALA A 39 -12.22 16.62 9.56
CA ALA A 39 -12.27 15.78 10.76
C ALA A 39 -13.50 14.84 10.83
N ALA A 40 -14.68 15.27 10.38
CA ALA A 40 -15.91 14.47 10.48
C ALA A 40 -15.92 13.24 9.53
N ARG A 41 -15.13 13.27 8.45
CA ARG A 41 -15.02 12.14 7.51
C ARG A 41 -14.09 11.03 8.02
N VAL A 42 -13.16 11.35 8.93
CA VAL A 42 -12.24 10.38 9.52
C VAL A 42 -12.97 9.54 10.58
N ALA A 43 -13.82 10.17 11.39
CA ALA A 43 -14.63 9.49 12.41
C ALA A 43 -15.62 8.46 11.81
N ALA A 44 -16.22 8.77 10.65
CA ALA A 44 -17.13 7.85 9.97
C ALA A 44 -16.43 6.62 9.34
N GLY A 45 -15.13 6.73 9.01
CA GLY A 45 -14.35 5.63 8.43
C GLY A 45 -13.89 4.59 9.45
N VAL A 46 -13.61 5.02 10.68
CA VAL A 46 -13.09 4.14 11.76
C VAL A 46 -14.20 3.23 12.33
N ALA A 47 -15.44 3.72 12.40
CA ALA A 47 -16.59 2.94 12.91
C ALA A 47 -16.97 1.76 11.99
N ALA A 48 -16.70 1.84 10.69
CA ALA A 48 -17.04 0.76 9.74
C ALA A 48 -16.08 -0.44 9.79
N ALA A 49 -14.85 -0.27 10.30
CA ALA A 49 -13.85 -1.33 10.36
C ALA A 49 -13.98 -2.24 11.60
N ALA A 50 -14.54 -1.71 12.70
CA ALA A 50 -14.71 -2.46 13.94
C ALA A 50 -15.87 -3.48 13.91
N ALA A 51 -16.86 -3.27 13.03
CA ALA A 51 -18.02 -4.16 12.91
C ALA A 51 -17.74 -5.47 12.13
N ALA A 52 -16.59 -5.60 11.47
CA ALA A 52 -16.26 -6.76 10.64
C ALA A 52 -15.44 -7.86 11.38
N ALA A 53 -15.01 -7.61 12.62
CA ALA A 53 -14.08 -8.49 13.34
C ALA A 53 -14.72 -9.33 14.47
N GLY A 54 -16.02 -9.19 14.75
CA GLY A 54 -16.68 -9.85 15.87
C GLY A 54 -17.84 -10.75 15.45
N GLY A 55 -17.61 -12.06 15.34
CA GLY A 55 -18.70 -13.04 15.41
C GLY A 55 -18.42 -14.39 14.77
N ALA A 56 -18.05 -15.38 15.59
CA ALA A 56 -18.89 -16.55 15.92
C ALA A 56 -18.03 -17.79 16.27
N ALA A 57 -18.10 -18.20 17.54
CA ALA A 57 -17.72 -19.52 18.01
C ALA A 57 -18.87 -20.12 18.84
N ALA A 58 -19.14 -21.42 18.63
CA ALA A 58 -19.96 -22.41 19.38
C ALA A 58 -20.94 -23.14 18.43
N ALA A 59 -21.16 -24.47 18.44
CA ALA A 59 -20.63 -25.58 19.24
C ALA A 59 -21.11 -26.94 18.64
N ARG A 60 -20.57 -28.05 19.17
CA ARG A 60 -21.03 -29.47 19.15
C ARG A 60 -20.77 -30.24 17.83
N GLY A 61 -20.36 -31.50 17.78
CA GLY A 61 -20.06 -32.56 18.75
C GLY A 61 -19.95 -33.92 18.00
N GLY A 62 -18.81 -34.62 18.18
CA GLY A 62 -18.53 -36.07 18.03
C GLY A 62 -19.11 -36.93 16.89
N LYS A 63 -18.21 -37.59 16.13
CA LYS A 63 -17.95 -39.05 16.25
C LYS A 63 -16.75 -39.52 15.40
N VAL A 64 -16.15 -40.59 15.90
CA VAL A 64 -14.87 -41.23 15.56
C VAL A 64 -15.01 -42.25 14.42
N ARG A 65 -14.05 -42.28 13.46
CA ARG A 65 -13.41 -43.52 12.93
C ARG A 65 -12.23 -43.18 11.99
N GLY A 66 -11.01 -43.60 12.32
CA GLY A 66 -9.88 -43.67 11.36
C GLY A 66 -9.81 -45.06 10.68
N PRO A 67 -8.65 -45.48 10.15
CA PRO A 67 -7.76 -44.81 9.18
C PRO A 67 -7.50 -45.73 7.95
N LYS A 68 -6.85 -45.23 6.88
CA LYS A 68 -5.70 -45.88 6.23
C LYS A 68 -5.18 -45.17 4.96
N ALA A 69 -3.89 -45.39 4.77
CA ALA A 69 -2.95 -44.91 3.76
C ALA A 69 -3.33 -45.20 2.29
N GLY A 70 -2.71 -44.46 1.36
CA GLY A 70 -2.67 -44.81 -0.05
C GLY A 70 -1.94 -43.80 -0.93
N VAL A 71 -0.86 -44.27 -1.55
CA VAL A 71 0.12 -43.56 -2.39
C VAL A 71 -0.34 -43.50 -3.86
N GLY A 72 -0.32 -42.31 -4.49
CA GLY A 72 -0.32 -42.03 -5.96
C GLY A 72 -1.40 -42.71 -6.85
N PRO A 73 -1.44 -42.50 -8.19
CA PRO A 73 -0.62 -41.67 -9.08
C PRO A 73 -1.41 -40.82 -10.12
N LYS A 74 -0.68 -39.92 -10.81
CA LYS A 74 -0.78 -39.44 -12.23
C LYS A 74 -2.14 -39.15 -12.91
N ALA A 75 -2.15 -37.97 -13.58
CA ALA A 75 -2.45 -37.74 -15.01
C ALA A 75 -3.55 -36.71 -15.34
N ALA A 76 -3.12 -35.69 -16.10
CA ALA A 76 -3.75 -35.03 -17.24
C ALA A 76 -5.30 -34.88 -17.30
N LYS A 77 -5.77 -33.67 -17.58
CA LYS A 77 -6.13 -33.18 -18.94
C LYS A 77 -7.12 -31.99 -18.89
N ALA A 78 -6.85 -31.03 -19.78
CA ALA A 78 -7.77 -30.10 -20.47
C ALA A 78 -8.73 -29.16 -19.70
N ARG A 79 -8.48 -27.86 -19.97
CA ARG A 79 -9.43 -26.84 -20.46
C ARG A 79 -10.92 -27.01 -20.11
N ALA A 80 -11.42 -26.07 -19.30
CA ALA A 80 -12.73 -25.46 -19.50
C ALA A 80 -12.70 -24.03 -18.96
N GLY A 81 -13.05 -23.06 -19.81
CA GLY A 81 -13.22 -21.68 -19.40
C GLY A 81 -14.55 -21.47 -18.68
N ARG A 82 -14.58 -20.52 -17.74
CA ARG A 82 -15.74 -19.64 -17.57
C ARG A 82 -15.34 -18.37 -16.82
N ALA A 83 -15.71 -17.25 -17.44
CA ALA A 83 -15.60 -15.91 -16.90
C ALA A 83 -16.46 -15.74 -15.66
N ALA A 84 -15.88 -15.22 -14.58
CA ALA A 84 -16.56 -14.44 -13.54
C ALA A 84 -15.49 -13.70 -12.72
N GLY A 85 -15.32 -12.42 -13.01
CA GLY A 85 -14.32 -11.58 -12.32
C GLY A 85 -14.27 -10.15 -12.86
N LYS A 86 -15.45 -9.59 -13.22
CA LYS A 86 -15.57 -8.18 -13.57
C LYS A 86 -15.94 -7.42 -12.30
N GLY A 87 -14.94 -6.88 -11.62
CA GLY A 87 -15.15 -5.98 -10.49
C GLY A 87 -13.94 -5.94 -9.58
N MET A 88 -13.42 -4.74 -9.33
CA MET A 88 -12.43 -4.43 -8.29
C MET A 88 -10.94 -4.74 -8.59
N GLY A 89 -10.41 -4.21 -9.68
CA GLY A 89 -8.95 -4.18 -9.93
C GLY A 89 -8.40 -2.85 -10.48
N LYS A 90 -9.23 -1.81 -10.60
CA LYS A 90 -8.86 -0.51 -11.19
C LYS A 90 -8.62 0.60 -10.15
N LEU A 91 -8.07 0.26 -8.99
CA LEU A 91 -7.65 1.29 -8.02
C LEU A 91 -6.43 0.91 -7.17
N VAL A 92 -5.43 0.20 -7.71
CA VAL A 92 -4.07 0.17 -7.13
C VAL A 92 -3.05 0.06 -8.26
N GLY A 93 -3.05 1.07 -9.12
CA GLY A 93 -2.23 1.13 -10.34
C GLY A 93 -1.40 2.39 -10.44
N LEU A 94 -1.09 3.06 -9.32
CA LEU A 94 0.05 3.97 -9.31
C LEU A 94 1.28 3.07 -9.19
N ARG A 95 1.80 2.59 -10.33
CA ARG A 95 3.16 2.03 -10.35
C ARG A 95 4.05 3.12 -9.77
N ARG A 96 4.47 2.95 -8.51
CA ARG A 96 5.46 3.83 -7.87
C ARG A 96 6.61 3.92 -8.86
N ALA A 97 6.90 5.12 -9.36
CA ALA A 97 7.98 5.32 -10.32
C ALA A 97 9.23 4.62 -9.74
N ARG A 98 9.78 3.65 -10.49
CA ARG A 98 10.94 2.90 -10.02
C ARG A 98 12.10 3.88 -9.91
N MET A 99 12.86 3.80 -8.83
CA MET A 99 14.04 4.66 -8.60
C MET A 99 15.09 4.51 -9.70
N PHE A 100 15.17 3.31 -10.27
CA PHE A 100 15.98 2.97 -11.42
C PHE A 100 15.15 2.22 -12.46
N ASP A 101 15.47 2.42 -13.73
CA ASP A 101 15.12 1.43 -14.74
C ASP A 101 16.05 0.20 -14.65
N ASN A 102 15.73 -0.85 -15.42
CA ASN A 102 16.48 -2.11 -15.36
C ASN A 102 17.96 -1.93 -15.80
N GLY A 103 18.23 -1.03 -16.74
CA GLY A 103 19.59 -0.76 -17.24
C GLY A 103 20.41 0.08 -16.26
N GLU A 104 19.78 1.04 -15.59
CA GLU A 104 20.40 1.84 -14.54
C GLU A 104 20.76 1.00 -13.31
N LEU A 105 19.84 0.14 -12.83
CA LEU A 105 20.12 -0.73 -11.68
C LEU A 105 21.29 -1.66 -11.98
N ARG A 106 21.36 -2.20 -13.20
CA ARG A 106 22.46 -3.06 -13.65
C ARG A 106 23.83 -2.39 -13.46
N LEU A 107 23.97 -1.13 -13.92
CA LEU A 107 25.22 -0.38 -13.80
C LEU A 107 25.58 -0.07 -12.35
N VAL A 108 24.59 0.20 -11.49
CA VAL A 108 24.82 0.39 -10.05
C VAL A 108 25.35 -0.89 -9.41
N LEU A 109 24.71 -2.04 -9.66
CA LEU A 109 25.15 -3.33 -9.12
C LEU A 109 26.54 -3.71 -9.62
N LEU A 110 26.79 -3.53 -10.92
CA LEU A 110 28.07 -3.83 -11.52
C LEU A 110 29.19 -2.99 -10.89
N LYS A 111 28.94 -1.69 -10.67
CA LYS A 111 29.91 -0.80 -10.01
C LYS A 111 30.19 -1.23 -8.56
N LEU A 112 29.15 -1.56 -7.78
CA LEU A 112 29.32 -2.00 -6.39
C LEU A 112 30.11 -3.32 -6.28
N ILE A 113 29.92 -4.23 -7.24
CA ILE A 113 30.66 -5.50 -7.34
C ILE A 113 32.11 -5.24 -7.79
N ALA A 114 32.34 -4.22 -8.63
CA ALA A 114 33.69 -3.82 -9.04
C ALA A 114 34.51 -3.28 -7.87
N ASP A 115 33.88 -2.51 -6.99
CA ASP A 115 34.53 -1.94 -5.82
C ASP A 115 34.91 -3.02 -4.80
N GLU A 116 34.04 -4.02 -4.62
CA GLU A 116 34.30 -5.17 -3.75
C GLU A 116 33.41 -6.35 -4.15
N PRO A 117 33.92 -7.60 -4.17
CA PRO A 117 33.07 -8.77 -4.35
C PRO A 117 32.00 -8.87 -3.25
N ARG A 118 30.72 -8.97 -3.64
CA ARG A 118 29.57 -8.86 -2.72
C ARG A 118 28.56 -9.97 -2.94
N HIS A 119 27.82 -10.31 -1.89
CA HIS A 119 26.61 -11.10 -1.96
C HIS A 119 25.40 -10.24 -2.37
N GLY A 120 24.37 -10.85 -2.94
CA GLY A 120 23.16 -10.14 -3.38
C GLY A 120 22.48 -9.31 -2.28
N TYR A 121 22.50 -9.79 -1.02
CA TYR A 121 21.92 -9.04 0.11
C TYR A 121 22.78 -7.84 0.52
N GLU A 122 24.11 -7.94 0.36
CA GLU A 122 25.04 -6.85 0.67
C GLU A 122 24.88 -5.71 -0.32
N LEU A 123 24.55 -6.03 -1.57
CA LEU A 123 24.21 -5.03 -2.59
C LEU A 123 22.94 -4.26 -2.23
N ILE A 124 21.92 -4.94 -1.68
CA ILE A 124 20.70 -4.26 -1.16
C ILE A 124 21.09 -3.26 -0.07
N LYS A 125 21.86 -3.71 0.92
CA LYS A 125 22.30 -2.87 2.04
C LYS A 125 23.17 -1.69 1.57
N SER A 126 24.11 -1.95 0.67
CA SER A 126 25.01 -0.92 0.13
C SER A 126 24.21 0.18 -0.58
N ILE A 127 23.19 -0.18 -1.37
CA ILE A 127 22.32 0.80 -2.03
C ILE A 127 21.47 1.56 -1.01
N GLU A 128 20.95 0.88 0.02
CA GLU A 128 20.19 1.51 1.11
C GLU A 128 21.02 2.53 1.89
N GLU A 129 22.26 2.19 2.21
CA GLU A 129 23.21 3.04 2.92
C GLU A 129 23.59 4.27 2.08
N LEU A 130 23.90 4.08 0.80
CA LEU A 130 24.16 5.18 -0.15
C LEU A 130 22.96 6.10 -0.32
N ALA A 131 21.74 5.53 -0.25
CA ALA A 131 20.49 6.28 -0.27
C ALA A 131 20.04 6.79 1.11
N GLY A 132 20.88 6.69 2.15
CA GLY A 132 20.59 7.17 3.50
C GLY A 132 19.30 6.60 4.11
N GLY A 133 18.94 5.36 3.77
CA GLY A 133 17.68 4.71 4.16
C GLY A 133 16.45 5.16 3.36
N GLY A 134 16.59 6.14 2.46
CA GLY A 134 15.49 6.67 1.65
C GLY A 134 15.06 5.78 0.48
N TYR A 135 15.88 4.78 0.14
CA TYR A 135 15.57 3.80 -0.89
C TYR A 135 16.35 2.50 -0.66
N ALA A 136 15.66 1.37 -0.64
CA ALA A 136 16.26 0.04 -0.68
C ALA A 136 15.60 -0.77 -1.82
N PRO A 137 16.38 -1.33 -2.76
CA PRO A 137 15.84 -2.20 -3.80
C PRO A 137 15.37 -3.53 -3.19
N SER A 138 14.28 -4.08 -3.72
CA SER A 138 13.79 -5.38 -3.23
C SER A 138 14.62 -6.54 -3.78
N PRO A 139 14.66 -7.68 -3.06
CA PRO A 139 15.22 -8.93 -3.59
C PRO A 139 14.70 -9.28 -5.00
N GLY A 140 13.40 -9.05 -5.24
CA GLY A 140 12.74 -9.37 -6.50
C GLY A 140 13.20 -8.54 -7.71
N VAL A 141 13.96 -7.45 -7.51
CA VAL A 141 14.63 -6.73 -8.61
C VAL A 141 16.14 -6.99 -8.65
N ILE A 142 16.76 -7.29 -7.51
CA ILE A 142 18.20 -7.51 -7.41
C ILE A 142 18.60 -8.85 -8.02
N TYR A 143 18.01 -9.95 -7.56
CA TYR A 143 18.44 -11.28 -7.97
C TYR A 143 18.24 -11.54 -9.47
N PRO A 144 17.11 -11.14 -10.10
CA PRO A 144 16.99 -11.25 -11.56
C PRO A 144 18.03 -10.42 -12.32
N THR A 145 18.40 -9.24 -11.81
CA THR A 145 19.43 -8.40 -12.43
C THR A 145 20.82 -9.02 -12.29
N LEU A 146 21.12 -9.66 -11.16
CA LEU A 146 22.35 -10.41 -10.95
C LEU A 146 22.43 -11.64 -11.85
N THR A 147 21.33 -12.39 -12.01
CA THR A 147 21.26 -13.50 -12.96
C THR A 147 21.59 -13.03 -14.37
N MET A 148 20.97 -11.94 -14.83
CA MET A 148 21.26 -11.36 -16.14
C MET A 148 22.73 -10.91 -16.28
N LEU A 149 23.31 -10.28 -15.26
CA LEU A 149 24.73 -9.89 -15.27
C LEU A 149 25.66 -11.10 -15.36
N SER A 150 25.32 -12.21 -14.69
CA SER A 150 26.08 -13.46 -14.79
C SER A 150 25.93 -14.11 -16.16
N GLU A 151 24.70 -14.21 -16.68
CA GLU A 151 24.41 -14.81 -17.99
C GLU A 151 25.07 -14.04 -19.14
N SER A 152 25.20 -12.73 -19.00
CA SER A 152 25.91 -11.87 -19.96
C SER A 152 27.42 -11.80 -19.72
N GLY A 153 27.94 -12.51 -18.72
CA GLY A 153 29.38 -12.60 -18.45
C GLY A 153 30.01 -11.37 -17.83
N HIS A 154 29.23 -10.39 -17.34
CA HIS A 154 29.75 -9.20 -16.68
C HIS A 154 30.19 -9.44 -15.23
N VAL A 155 29.62 -10.47 -14.59
CA VAL A 155 30.01 -10.90 -13.24
C VAL A 155 30.15 -12.42 -13.16
N ALA A 156 31.12 -12.91 -12.41
CA ALA A 156 31.23 -14.30 -12.01
C ALA A 156 30.58 -14.49 -10.64
N GLY A 157 30.09 -15.70 -10.36
CA GLY A 157 29.38 -16.00 -9.13
C GLY A 157 29.89 -17.30 -8.52
N ASP A 158 30.66 -17.18 -7.45
CA ASP A 158 31.26 -18.31 -6.73
C ASP A 158 30.39 -18.65 -5.51
N ASP A 159 30.27 -19.93 -5.19
CA ASP A 159 29.62 -20.36 -3.95
C ASP A 159 30.57 -20.10 -2.77
N ASP A 160 30.08 -19.46 -1.70
CA ASP A 160 30.88 -19.19 -0.50
C ASP A 160 31.02 -20.39 0.45
N GLY A 161 30.47 -21.55 0.07
CA GLY A 161 30.47 -22.77 0.89
C GLY A 161 29.32 -22.83 1.88
N GLU A 162 28.56 -21.74 2.07
CA GLU A 162 27.33 -21.69 2.87
C GLU A 162 26.08 -21.70 1.96
N GLY A 163 26.24 -21.99 0.67
CA GLY A 163 25.17 -21.98 -0.32
C GLY A 163 24.74 -20.57 -0.73
N ARG A 164 25.57 -19.55 -0.48
CA ARG A 164 25.33 -18.17 -0.94
C ARG A 164 26.35 -17.82 -2.00
N ARG A 165 25.85 -17.27 -3.11
CA ARG A 165 26.71 -16.83 -4.21
C ARG A 165 27.34 -15.47 -3.89
N ARG A 166 28.66 -15.37 -3.96
CA ARG A 166 29.43 -14.13 -3.96
C ARG A 166 29.72 -13.74 -5.40
N PHE A 167 29.44 -12.49 -5.76
CA PHE A 167 29.64 -11.99 -7.12
C PHE A 167 30.93 -11.19 -7.22
N SER A 168 31.69 -11.41 -8.28
CA SER A 168 32.93 -10.71 -8.62
C SER A 168 32.87 -10.18 -10.05
N ILE A 169 33.51 -9.04 -10.32
CA ILE A 169 33.48 -8.43 -11.65
C ILE A 169 34.40 -9.20 -12.63
N THR A 170 34.01 -9.28 -13.90
CA THR A 170 34.86 -9.84 -14.97
C THR A 170 35.53 -8.73 -15.79
N GLY A 171 36.40 -9.12 -16.73
CA GLY A 171 36.96 -8.17 -17.71
C GLY A 171 35.88 -7.49 -18.56
N ALA A 172 34.85 -8.22 -18.98
CA ALA A 172 33.71 -7.66 -19.73
C ALA A 172 32.90 -6.67 -18.87
N GLY A 173 32.66 -7.00 -17.60
CA GLY A 173 32.03 -6.10 -16.65
C GLY A 173 32.82 -4.80 -16.45
N SER A 174 34.15 -4.92 -16.36
CA SER A 174 35.03 -3.76 -16.18
C SER A 174 35.01 -2.85 -17.40
N ALA A 175 35.05 -3.41 -18.62
CA ALA A 175 34.93 -2.66 -19.86
C ALA A 175 33.58 -1.91 -19.95
N GLU A 176 32.48 -2.56 -19.58
CA GLU A 176 31.15 -1.92 -19.57
C GLU A 176 31.08 -0.72 -18.61
N LEU A 177 31.75 -0.79 -17.46
CA LEU A 177 31.82 0.36 -16.53
C LEU A 177 32.61 1.52 -17.11
N VAL A 178 33.72 1.25 -17.82
CA VAL A 178 34.51 2.29 -18.48
C VAL A 178 33.69 2.97 -19.58
N GLU A 179 32.98 2.21 -20.41
CA GLU A 179 32.10 2.75 -21.46
C GLU A 179 30.95 3.60 -20.89
N ASN A 180 30.54 3.36 -19.65
CA ASN A 180 29.39 4.00 -19.02
C ASN A 180 29.78 4.90 -17.83
N GLU A 181 31.04 5.31 -17.69
CA GLU A 181 31.55 6.02 -16.51
C GLU A 181 30.70 7.25 -16.13
N GLU A 182 30.39 8.11 -17.11
CA GLU A 182 29.58 9.30 -16.88
C GLU A 182 28.17 8.95 -16.38
N ARG A 183 27.57 7.90 -16.96
CA ARG A 183 26.24 7.43 -16.57
C ARG A 183 26.27 6.85 -15.15
N VAL A 184 27.29 6.07 -14.82
CA VAL A 184 27.51 5.54 -13.45
C VAL A 184 27.62 6.70 -12.47
N GLY A 185 28.46 7.71 -12.74
CA GLY A 185 28.59 8.89 -11.88
C GLY A 185 27.27 9.63 -11.62
N LYS A 186 26.44 9.80 -12.66
CA LYS A 186 25.10 10.39 -12.53
C LYS A 186 24.18 9.55 -11.64
N LEU A 187 24.25 8.22 -11.72
CA LEU A 187 23.42 7.32 -10.90
C LEU A 187 23.79 7.38 -9.42
N PHE A 188 25.08 7.41 -9.09
CA PHE A 188 25.53 7.56 -7.71
C PHE A 188 25.24 8.97 -7.15
N THR A 189 25.33 10.00 -7.97
CA THR A 189 24.87 11.36 -7.61
C THR A 189 23.36 11.39 -7.31
N ARG A 190 22.56 10.62 -8.06
CA ARG A 190 21.12 10.49 -7.81
C ARG A 190 20.85 9.77 -6.47
N LEU A 191 21.61 8.70 -6.16
CA LEU A 191 21.51 8.00 -4.87
C LEU A 191 21.84 8.90 -3.70
N SER A 192 22.98 9.60 -3.76
CA SER A 192 23.39 10.49 -2.69
C SER A 192 22.39 11.63 -2.47
N THR A 193 21.81 12.18 -3.54
CA THR A 193 20.75 13.19 -3.45
C THR A 193 19.51 12.67 -2.71
N VAL A 194 19.12 11.41 -2.91
CA VAL A 194 18.04 10.78 -2.13
C VAL A 194 18.43 10.63 -0.68
N GLY A 195 19.67 10.19 -0.40
CA GLY A 195 20.20 10.10 0.95
C GLY A 195 20.18 11.43 1.69
N GLU A 196 20.68 12.50 1.07
CA GLU A 196 20.72 13.83 1.67
C GLU A 196 19.31 14.39 1.92
N LYS A 197 18.37 14.17 0.99
CA LYS A 197 16.96 14.53 1.23
C LYS A 197 16.37 13.73 2.39
N HIS A 198 16.59 12.43 2.43
CA HIS A 198 16.08 11.57 3.50
C HIS A 198 16.64 11.98 4.87
N LYS A 199 17.94 12.25 4.96
CA LYS A 199 18.61 12.76 6.18
C LYS A 199 18.04 14.11 6.64
N ARG A 200 17.80 15.04 5.72
CA ARG A 200 17.16 16.33 6.04
C ARG A 200 15.73 16.16 6.56
N THR A 201 15.04 15.13 6.09
CA THR A 201 13.72 14.72 6.57
C THR A 201 13.78 13.58 7.58
N ASP A 202 14.92 13.35 8.26
CA ASP A 202 15.09 12.16 9.11
C ASP A 202 14.10 12.20 10.28
N ALA A 203 12.94 11.60 10.01
CA ALA A 203 11.84 11.45 10.93
C ALA A 203 12.10 10.28 11.87
N THR A 204 13.32 9.74 12.00
CA THR A 204 13.62 8.66 12.94
C THR A 204 13.18 8.99 14.37
N PRO A 205 13.44 10.19 14.92
CA PRO A 205 12.88 10.57 16.22
C PRO A 205 11.35 10.51 16.25
N VAL A 206 10.70 11.02 15.20
CA VAL A 206 9.23 11.03 15.05
C VAL A 206 8.67 9.61 14.92
N ARG A 207 9.30 8.75 14.12
CA ARG A 207 8.91 7.35 13.91
C ARG A 207 9.04 6.56 15.20
N ARG A 208 10.12 6.75 15.96
CA ARG A 208 10.29 6.17 17.31
C ARG A 208 9.18 6.64 18.24
N ALA A 209 8.89 7.95 18.26
CA ALA A 209 7.80 8.50 19.07
C ALA A 209 6.44 7.89 18.70
N MET A 210 6.15 7.72 17.39
CA MET A 210 4.91 7.09 16.92
C MET A 210 4.80 5.61 17.30
N ILE A 211 5.91 4.86 17.29
CA ILE A 211 5.94 3.45 17.76
C ILE A 211 5.64 3.42 19.26
N ASN A 212 6.28 4.27 20.06
CA ASN A 212 6.03 4.35 21.50
C ASN A 212 4.57 4.72 21.80
N LEU A 213 4.01 5.69 21.06
CA LEU A 213 2.60 6.06 21.16
C LEU A 213 1.70 4.87 20.84
N LYS A 214 1.97 4.12 19.77
CA LYS A 214 1.21 2.93 19.40
C LYS A 214 1.21 1.89 20.52
N VAL A 215 2.37 1.58 21.10
CA VAL A 215 2.50 0.61 22.21
C VAL A 215 1.69 1.09 23.41
N ALA A 216 1.85 2.35 23.83
CA ALA A 216 1.12 2.91 24.95
C ALA A 216 -0.41 2.88 24.74
N LEU A 217 -0.88 3.14 23.53
CA LEU A 217 -2.29 3.03 23.17
C LEU A 217 -2.78 1.57 23.24
N GLN A 218 -2.01 0.61 22.73
CA GLN A 218 -2.36 -0.81 22.78
C GLN A 218 -2.42 -1.32 24.22
N ASP A 219 -1.45 -0.93 25.05
CA ASP A 219 -1.41 -1.28 26.47
C ASP A 219 -2.57 -0.65 27.22
N ARG A 220 -2.91 0.61 26.94
CA ARG A 220 -3.99 1.32 27.64
C ARG A 220 -5.37 0.82 27.23
N LEU A 221 -5.59 0.59 25.93
CA LEU A 221 -6.91 0.24 25.36
C LEU A 221 -7.15 -1.27 25.28
N GLY A 222 -6.11 -2.08 25.44
CA GLY A 222 -6.22 -3.55 25.50
C GLY A 222 -6.57 -4.10 26.88
N GLN A 223 -6.57 -3.26 27.92
CA GLN A 223 -6.87 -3.65 29.30
C GLN A 223 -8.37 -3.51 29.58
N GLY A 224 -9.12 -4.62 29.46
CA GLY A 224 -10.50 -4.73 29.94
C GLY A 224 -11.51 -3.73 29.33
N GLU A 225 -12.61 -3.47 30.05
CA GLU A 225 -13.62 -2.49 29.65
C GLU A 225 -13.03 -1.07 29.74
N THR A 226 -12.63 -0.54 28.59
CA THR A 226 -12.19 0.86 28.48
C THR A 226 -13.40 1.78 28.53
N SER A 227 -13.42 2.75 29.45
CA SER A 227 -14.51 3.72 29.55
C SER A 227 -14.51 4.71 28.37
N ASP A 228 -15.69 5.16 27.96
CA ASP A 228 -15.86 6.21 26.95
C ASP A 228 -15.10 7.50 27.31
N GLU A 229 -15.03 7.83 28.61
CA GLU A 229 -14.24 8.95 29.11
C GLU A 229 -12.74 8.79 28.81
N THR A 230 -12.19 7.59 28.99
CA THR A 230 -10.78 7.31 28.68
C THR A 230 -10.52 7.43 27.18
N LEU A 231 -11.45 6.96 26.33
CA LEU A 231 -11.34 7.08 24.88
C LEU A 231 -11.33 8.54 24.43
N LEU A 232 -12.23 9.37 24.99
CA LEU A 232 -12.30 10.80 24.70
C LEU A 232 -11.04 11.54 25.15
N GLN A 233 -10.48 11.20 26.32
CA GLN A 233 -9.23 11.77 26.81
C GLN A 233 -8.04 11.43 25.93
N VAL A 234 -7.93 10.17 25.49
CA VAL A 234 -6.87 9.73 24.55
C VAL A 234 -6.98 10.46 23.22
N ALA A 235 -8.18 10.61 22.67
CA ALA A 235 -8.41 11.37 21.44
C ALA A 235 -7.99 12.83 21.59
N ALA A 236 -8.37 13.49 22.69
CA ALA A 236 -8.00 14.87 22.97
C ALA A 236 -6.48 15.08 23.03
N LEU A 237 -5.74 14.14 23.63
CA LEU A 237 -4.27 14.20 23.70
C LEU A 237 -3.61 14.09 22.33
N ILE A 238 -4.13 13.23 21.45
CA ILE A 238 -3.61 13.07 20.08
C ILE A 238 -3.91 14.33 19.26
N ASP A 239 -5.13 14.87 19.36
CA ASP A 239 -5.53 16.10 18.68
C ASP A 239 -4.72 17.31 19.14
N GLU A 240 -4.43 17.42 20.43
CA GLU A 240 -3.57 18.47 20.96
C GLU A 240 -2.15 18.38 20.41
N ALA A 241 -1.57 17.17 20.39
CA ALA A 241 -0.26 16.94 19.80
C ALA A 241 -0.22 17.33 18.31
N ALA A 242 -1.26 16.97 17.55
CA ALA A 242 -1.39 17.33 16.14
C ALA A 242 -1.44 18.86 15.94
N GLN A 243 -2.28 19.56 16.72
CA GLN A 243 -2.40 21.03 16.65
C GLN A 243 -1.08 21.74 17.00
N ARG A 244 -0.33 21.24 17.98
CA ARG A 244 0.98 21.80 18.33
C ARG A 244 1.99 21.63 17.18
N ILE A 245 1.97 20.49 16.49
CA ILE A 245 2.83 20.23 15.33
C ILE A 245 2.45 21.12 14.15
N GLU A 246 1.16 21.30 13.87
CA GLU A 246 0.68 22.18 12.79
C GLU A 246 1.15 23.63 12.94
N ARG A 247 1.40 24.10 14.17
CA ARG A 247 1.92 25.45 14.45
C ARG A 247 3.43 25.61 14.25
N LEU A 248 4.16 24.53 13.98
CA LEU A 248 5.61 24.57 13.75
C LEU A 248 5.98 24.93 12.30
N GLY A 249 5.02 24.96 11.38
CA GLY A 249 5.18 25.35 9.98
C GLY A 249 4.43 26.61 9.63
#